data_AF-A0A9E4D1D1-F1
#
_entry.id   AF-A0A9E4D1D1-F1
#
_cell.length_a   1.000
_cell.length_b   1.000
_cell.length_c   1.000
_cell.angle_alpha   90.00
_cell.angle_beta   90.00
_cell.angle_gamma   90.00
#
_symmetry.space_group_name_H-M   'P 1'
#
loop_
_entity.id
_entity.type
_entity.pdbx_description
1 polymer ?
#
loop_
_entity_poly.entity_id
_entity_poly.type
_entity_poly.pdbx_seq_one_letter_code
_entity_poly.pdbx_strand_id
1 'polypeptide(L)'
;MSESFNMLEVSNLVTGTVGEPGQRIFFLQARDTHNLVSLKLEKGQAHALASGILEILDDRGDTSDPIRPEDLVEPVMAAWTVASLGIGIEEDADRVHVIVEELTDDEDDEPATARFGLTFAQARGFAGHALLLIEHGRDFGRQNGHRPH
;
A
#
# COMPACT_ATOMS: atom_id res chain seq x y z
N MET A 1 -2.00 -9.45 20.80
CA MET A 1 -1.71 -8.08 20.35
C MET A 1 -0.78 -8.17 19.16
N SER A 2 -1.25 -7.67 18.03
CA SER A 2 -0.48 -7.57 16.81
C SER A 2 0.59 -6.48 16.93
N GLU A 3 1.61 -6.54 16.07
CA GLU A 3 2.68 -5.56 16.07
C GLU A 3 2.25 -4.28 15.33
N SER A 4 2.55 -3.12 15.93
CA SER A 4 2.40 -1.81 15.31
C SER A 4 3.69 -1.39 14.60
N PHE A 5 3.56 -0.73 13.46
CA PHE A 5 4.67 -0.37 12.57
C PHE A 5 4.77 1.14 12.39
N ASN A 6 5.93 1.73 12.66
CA ASN A 6 6.18 3.14 12.38
C ASN A 6 7.37 3.29 11.44
N MET A 7 7.10 3.31 10.13
CA MET A 7 8.09 3.41 9.06
C MET A 7 7.93 4.76 8.36
N LEU A 8 8.46 5.79 9.00
CA LEU A 8 8.33 7.16 8.48
C LEU A 8 9.12 7.33 7.19
N GLU A 9 10.12 6.52 6.86
CA GLU A 9 10.90 6.62 5.63
C GLU A 9 10.94 5.28 4.90
N VAL A 10 9.93 5.02 4.06
CA VAL A 10 9.91 3.79 3.25
C VAL A 10 10.74 3.97 1.98
N SER A 11 11.49 2.92 1.64
CA SER A 11 12.13 2.79 0.33
C SER A 11 11.11 2.44 -0.77
N ASN A 12 10.08 1.68 -0.43
CA ASN A 12 9.02 1.26 -1.35
C ASN A 12 7.68 1.11 -0.60
N LEU A 13 6.59 1.54 -1.24
CA LEU A 13 5.22 1.19 -0.86
C LEU A 13 4.52 0.70 -2.12
N VAL A 14 3.89 -0.47 -2.07
CA VAL A 14 3.21 -1.06 -3.21
C VAL A 14 1.91 -1.74 -2.79
N THR A 15 0.89 -1.65 -3.64
CA THR A 15 -0.28 -2.52 -3.55
C THR A 15 -0.12 -3.62 -4.58
N GLY A 16 -0.31 -4.87 -4.16
CA GLY A 16 -0.27 -6.04 -5.05
C GLY A 16 -1.40 -7.03 -4.76
N THR A 17 -1.50 -8.06 -5.59
CA THR A 17 -2.44 -9.17 -5.39
C THR A 17 -1.76 -10.51 -5.53
N VAL A 18 -2.19 -11.50 -4.75
CA VAL A 18 -1.79 -12.90 -4.91
C VAL A 18 -3.03 -13.76 -5.17
N GLY A 19 -2.92 -14.73 -6.07
CA GLY A 19 -3.97 -15.68 -6.42
C GLY A 19 -4.59 -15.48 -7.80
N GLU A 20 -5.39 -16.45 -8.22
CA GLU A 20 -6.04 -16.48 -9.53
C GLU A 20 -7.10 -15.37 -9.68
N PRO A 21 -7.38 -14.89 -10.91
CA PRO A 21 -8.49 -13.98 -11.17
C PRO A 21 -9.80 -14.48 -10.55
N GLY A 22 -10.44 -13.63 -9.73
CA GLY A 22 -11.66 -13.97 -8.98
C GLY A 22 -11.42 -14.48 -7.56
N GLN A 23 -10.20 -14.89 -7.21
CA GLN A 23 -9.80 -15.31 -5.85
C GLN A 23 -8.63 -14.49 -5.29
N ARG A 24 -8.40 -13.30 -5.86
CA ARG A 24 -7.28 -12.44 -5.50
C ARG A 24 -7.43 -11.87 -4.11
N ILE A 25 -6.35 -11.98 -3.35
CA ILE A 25 -6.18 -11.29 -2.08
C ILE A 25 -5.29 -10.08 -2.34
N PHE A 26 -5.73 -8.91 -1.87
CA PHE A 26 -4.97 -7.67 -1.99
C PHE A 26 -4.08 -7.48 -0.77
N PHE A 27 -2.90 -6.91 -1.01
CA PHE A 27 -1.93 -6.56 0.03
C PHE A 27 -1.35 -5.18 -0.21
N LEU A 28 -1.08 -4.48 0.90
CA LEU A 28 -0.28 -3.27 0.96
C LEU A 28 1.06 -3.67 1.58
N GLN A 29 2.15 -3.48 0.84
CA GLN A 29 3.48 -3.87 1.29
C GLN A 29 4.40 -2.64 1.35
N ALA A 30 4.96 -2.41 2.54
CA ALA A 30 5.93 -1.36 2.81
C ALA A 30 7.31 -1.97 3.06
N ARG A 31 8.35 -1.33 2.54
CA ARG A 31 9.73 -1.78 2.71
C ARG A 31 10.65 -0.62 3.06
N ASP A 32 11.50 -0.81 4.05
CA ASP A 32 12.69 0.02 4.28
C ASP A 32 13.97 -0.85 4.20
N THR A 33 15.11 -0.31 4.61
CA THR A 33 16.40 -1.00 4.57
C THR A 33 16.43 -2.33 5.37
N HIS A 34 15.62 -2.45 6.42
CA HIS A 34 15.67 -3.57 7.37
C HIS A 34 14.34 -4.31 7.52
N ASN A 35 13.22 -3.69 7.13
CA ASN A 35 11.87 -4.19 7.41
C ASN A 35 11.07 -4.36 6.12
N LEU A 36 10.26 -5.42 6.09
CA LEU A 36 9.26 -5.68 5.07
C LEU A 36 7.94 -5.99 5.79
N VAL A 37 6.96 -5.10 5.66
CA VAL A 37 5.65 -5.22 6.30
C VAL A 37 4.62 -5.42 5.21
N SER A 38 3.77 -6.43 5.36
CA SER A 38 2.63 -6.66 4.44
C SER A 38 1.34 -6.67 5.24
N LEU A 39 0.33 -5.94 4.77
CA LEU A 39 -0.99 -5.84 5.38
C LEU A 39 -2.02 -6.31 4.37
N LYS A 40 -3.00 -7.09 4.81
CA LYS A 40 -4.11 -7.53 3.95
C LYS A 40 -5.18 -6.46 3.93
N LEU A 41 -5.62 -6.04 2.75
CA LEU A 41 -6.67 -5.04 2.59
C LEU A 41 -7.69 -5.45 1.52
N GLU A 42 -8.81 -4.75 1.46
CA GLU A 42 -9.82 -4.91 0.42
C GLU A 42 -9.48 -4.10 -0.83
N LYS A 43 -10.00 -4.54 -1.99
CA LYS A 43 -9.87 -3.81 -3.27
C LYS A 43 -10.38 -2.36 -3.16
N GLY A 44 -11.50 -2.16 -2.47
CA GLY A 44 -12.10 -0.84 -2.26
C GLY A 44 -11.22 0.09 -1.43
N GLN A 45 -10.63 -0.43 -0.35
CA GLN A 45 -9.68 0.29 0.50
C GLN A 45 -8.44 0.71 -0.29
N ALA A 46 -7.85 -0.20 -1.09
CA ALA A 46 -6.72 0.11 -1.96
C ALA A 46 -7.03 1.20 -3.00
N HIS A 47 -8.23 1.14 -3.60
CA HIS A 47 -8.69 2.15 -4.55
C HIS A 47 -8.86 3.51 -3.87
N ALA A 48 -9.56 3.55 -2.74
CA ALA A 48 -9.83 4.79 -2.00
C ALA A 48 -8.54 5.48 -1.55
N LEU A 49 -7.57 4.71 -1.04
CA LEU A 49 -6.26 5.25 -0.66
C LEU A 49 -5.52 5.86 -1.85
N ALA A 50 -5.47 5.15 -2.98
CA ALA A 50 -4.77 5.64 -4.17
C ALA A 50 -5.41 6.90 -4.74
N SER A 51 -6.74 6.91 -4.88
CA SER A 51 -7.48 8.08 -5.37
C SER A 51 -7.33 9.28 -4.43
N GLY A 52 -7.44 9.07 -3.11
CA GLY A 52 -7.30 10.12 -2.11
C GLY A 52 -5.89 10.74 -2.09
N ILE A 53 -4.83 9.93 -2.28
CA ILE A 53 -3.47 10.45 -2.39
C ILE A 53 -3.33 11.38 -3.61
N LEU A 54 -3.85 10.99 -4.77
CA LEU A 54 -3.76 11.83 -5.97
C LEU A 54 -4.56 13.12 -5.81
N GLU A 55 -5.77 13.05 -5.26
CA GLU A 55 -6.60 14.21 -5.00
C GLU A 55 -5.87 15.24 -4.12
N ILE A 56 -5.30 14.78 -3.00
CA ILE A 56 -4.55 15.66 -2.08
C ILE A 56 -3.32 16.30 -2.76
N LEU A 57 -2.59 15.53 -3.57
CA LEU A 57 -1.40 16.04 -4.27
C LEU A 57 -1.76 17.00 -5.40
N ASP A 58 -2.82 16.72 -6.15
CA ASP A 58 -3.28 17.59 -7.23
C ASP A 58 -3.89 18.90 -6.69
N ASP A 59 -4.63 18.85 -5.56
CA ASP A 59 -5.14 20.05 -4.87
C ASP A 59 -4.01 20.97 -4.39
N ARG A 60 -2.86 20.39 -4.03
CA ARG A 60 -1.64 21.14 -3.66
C ARG A 60 -0.87 21.64 -4.88
N GLY A 61 -1.22 21.20 -6.09
CA GLY A 61 -0.47 21.49 -7.31
C GLY A 61 0.91 20.84 -7.34
N ASP A 62 1.10 19.71 -6.65
CA ASP A 62 2.32 18.92 -6.76
C ASP A 62 2.47 18.38 -8.18
N THR A 63 3.65 18.53 -8.76
CA THR A 63 3.98 18.08 -10.11
C THR A 63 5.18 17.13 -10.14
N SER A 64 5.48 16.52 -8.98
CA SER A 64 6.58 15.59 -8.84
C SER A 64 6.48 14.44 -9.84
N ASP A 65 7.58 14.09 -10.50
CA ASP A 65 7.63 12.92 -11.38
C ASP A 65 7.39 11.64 -10.56
N PRO A 66 6.42 10.79 -10.94
CA PRO A 66 6.07 9.61 -10.17
C PRO A 66 7.19 8.57 -10.18
N ILE A 67 7.60 8.10 -8.99
CA ILE A 67 8.55 6.99 -8.84
C ILE A 67 7.77 5.68 -8.85
N ARG A 68 7.91 4.88 -9.90
CA ARG A 68 7.26 3.56 -9.98
C ARG A 68 7.69 2.70 -8.80
N PRO A 69 6.75 2.13 -8.02
CA PRO A 69 7.10 1.21 -6.95
C PRO A 69 7.69 -0.09 -7.51
N GLU A 70 8.55 -0.71 -6.71
CA GLU A 70 8.98 -2.09 -6.95
C GLU A 70 7.81 -3.05 -6.73
N ASP A 71 7.83 -4.17 -7.45
CA ASP A 71 6.78 -5.16 -7.37
C ASP A 71 6.74 -5.81 -5.98
N LEU A 72 5.56 -6.32 -5.61
CA LEU A 72 5.34 -6.97 -4.32
C LEU A 72 6.23 -8.22 -4.17
N VAL A 73 6.88 -8.34 -3.01
CA VAL A 73 7.79 -9.43 -2.68
C VAL A 73 7.01 -10.63 -2.15
N GLU A 74 7.19 -11.79 -2.80
CA GLU A 74 6.62 -13.08 -2.41
C GLU A 74 7.66 -13.98 -1.71
N PRO A 75 7.23 -14.88 -0.79
CA PRO A 75 5.85 -15.12 -0.36
C PRO A 75 5.32 -13.99 0.55
N VAL A 76 4.06 -13.60 0.35
CA VAL A 76 3.44 -12.55 1.17
C VAL A 76 2.93 -13.14 2.47
N MET A 77 3.42 -12.59 3.58
CA MET A 77 2.97 -12.91 4.93
C MET A 77 2.30 -11.66 5.50
N ALA A 78 0.96 -11.65 5.57
CA ALA A 78 0.26 -10.52 6.16
C ALA A 78 0.45 -10.51 7.69
N ALA A 79 0.84 -9.37 8.23
CA ALA A 79 0.88 -9.15 9.68
C ALA A 79 -0.54 -9.14 10.26
N TRP A 80 -1.46 -8.43 9.60
CA TRP A 80 -2.87 -8.32 10.00
C TRP A 80 -3.74 -7.78 8.86
N THR A 81 -5.06 -7.73 9.08
CA THR A 81 -6.06 -7.23 8.12
C THR A 81 -6.39 -5.78 8.42
N VAL A 82 -6.53 -4.95 7.38
CA VAL A 82 -6.82 -3.52 7.49
C VAL A 82 -8.31 -3.27 7.77
N ALA A 83 -8.61 -2.53 8.83
CA ALA A 83 -9.94 -1.97 9.10
C ALA A 83 -10.11 -0.62 8.39
N SER A 84 -9.18 0.30 8.61
CA SER A 84 -9.28 1.69 8.15
C SER A 84 -7.97 2.17 7.53
N LEU A 85 -8.08 3.16 6.65
CA LEU A 85 -6.95 3.85 6.02
C LEU A 85 -7.16 5.36 6.16
N GLY A 86 -6.09 6.06 6.52
CA GLY A 86 -6.02 7.51 6.59
C GLY A 86 -4.84 8.05 5.80
N ILE A 87 -4.95 9.29 5.34
CA ILE A 87 -3.88 10.03 4.66
C ILE A 87 -3.61 11.30 5.45
N GLY A 88 -2.35 11.52 5.81
CA GLY A 88 -1.87 12.77 6.40
C GLY A 88 -0.79 13.40 5.53
N ILE A 89 -0.66 14.73 5.61
CA ILE A 89 0.44 15.46 5.01
C ILE A 89 1.26 16.09 6.13
N GLU A 90 2.58 16.02 6.00
CA GLU A 90 3.51 16.79 6.82
C GLU A 90 3.98 17.98 5.99
N GLU A 91 3.45 19.18 6.32
CA GLU A 91 3.66 20.39 5.51
C GLU A 91 5.13 20.83 5.46
N ASP A 92 5.86 20.66 6.56
CA ASP A 92 7.27 21.09 6.67
C ASP A 92 8.25 20.15 5.95
N ALA A 93 7.83 18.91 5.66
CA ALA A 93 8.70 17.88 5.12
C ALA A 93 8.34 17.46 3.68
N ASP A 94 7.26 17.98 3.12
CA ASP A 94 6.70 17.59 1.81
C ASP A 94 6.49 16.07 1.70
N ARG A 95 5.85 15.49 2.72
CA ARG A 95 5.63 14.04 2.83
C ARG A 95 4.17 13.69 3.00
N VAL A 96 3.80 12.56 2.42
CA VAL A 96 2.53 11.88 2.64
C VAL A 96 2.75 10.81 3.70
N HIS A 97 1.83 10.73 4.65
CA HIS A 97 1.72 9.62 5.58
C HIS A 97 0.47 8.81 5.28
N VAL A 98 0.64 7.51 5.11
CA VAL A 98 -0.46 6.55 5.13
C VAL A 98 -0.57 6.00 6.54
N ILE A 99 -1.71 6.18 7.18
CA ILE A 99 -2.06 5.62 8.49
C ILE A 99 -3.00 4.44 8.25
N VAL A 100 -2.75 3.34 8.92
CA VAL A 100 -3.51 2.10 8.76
C VAL A 100 -3.85 1.56 10.14
N GLU A 101 -5.10 1.15 10.34
CA GLU A 101 -5.54 0.50 11.57
C GLU A 101 -5.93 -0.95 11.29
N GLU A 102 -5.59 -1.83 12.23
CA GLU A 102 -5.95 -3.24 12.21
C GLU A 102 -7.46 -3.45 12.42
N LEU A 103 -8.00 -4.45 11.73
CA LEU A 103 -9.30 -5.04 12.03
C LEU A 103 -9.15 -6.03 13.19
N THR A 104 -9.77 -5.70 14.33
CA THR A 104 -9.87 -6.55 15.51
C THR A 104 -11.16 -7.35 15.51
N ASP A 105 -11.15 -8.52 16.18
CA ASP A 105 -12.34 -9.36 16.35
C ASP A 105 -13.28 -8.83 17.45
N ASP A 106 -12.72 -8.18 18.47
CA ASP A 106 -13.46 -7.56 19.58
C ASP A 106 -13.23 -6.03 19.64
N GLU A 107 -14.27 -5.27 19.99
CA GLU A 107 -14.21 -3.80 20.12
C GLU A 107 -13.36 -3.33 21.32
N ASP A 108 -13.10 -4.22 22.28
CA ASP A 108 -12.27 -3.97 23.46
C ASP A 108 -10.76 -4.19 23.20
N ASP A 109 -10.39 -4.81 22.07
CA ASP A 109 -8.98 -4.97 21.70
C ASP A 109 -8.39 -3.65 21.21
N GLU A 110 -7.17 -3.33 21.65
CA GLU A 110 -6.44 -2.18 21.11
C GLU A 110 -5.86 -2.54 19.72
N PRO A 111 -6.32 -1.89 18.63
CA PRO A 111 -5.89 -2.25 17.28
C PRO A 111 -4.42 -1.88 17.06
N ALA A 112 -3.67 -2.75 16.40
CA ALA A 112 -2.35 -2.37 15.90
C ALA A 112 -2.48 -1.27 14.83
N THR A 113 -1.45 -0.43 14.75
CA THR A 113 -1.39 0.67 13.79
C THR A 113 -0.15 0.57 12.91
N ALA A 114 -0.25 0.96 11.65
CA ALA A 114 0.89 1.19 10.79
C ALA A 114 0.93 2.63 10.28
N ARG A 115 2.12 3.24 10.23
CA ARG A 115 2.36 4.53 9.60
C ARG A 115 3.50 4.42 8.59
N PHE A 116 3.20 4.76 7.33
CA PHE A 116 4.17 4.74 6.23
C PHE A 116 4.36 6.16 5.69
N GLY A 117 5.59 6.68 5.71
CA GLY A 117 5.89 8.00 5.16
C GLY A 117 6.56 7.91 3.79
N LEU A 118 6.00 8.64 2.82
CA LEU A 118 6.43 8.68 1.42
C LEU A 118 6.76 10.12 1.01
N THR A 119 7.69 10.27 0.07
CA THR A 119 7.79 11.52 -0.71
C THR A 119 6.59 11.65 -1.67
N PHE A 120 6.29 12.86 -2.15
CA PHE A 120 5.23 13.06 -3.14
C PHE A 120 5.44 12.24 -4.42
N ALA A 121 6.68 12.16 -4.90
CA ALA A 121 7.05 11.33 -6.05
C ALA A 121 6.73 9.83 -5.82
N GLN A 122 7.06 9.29 -4.64
CA GLN A 122 6.70 7.91 -4.27
C GLN A 122 5.19 7.73 -4.14
N ALA A 123 4.49 8.70 -3.53
CA ALA A 123 3.05 8.66 -3.33
C ALA A 123 2.27 8.68 -4.66
N ARG A 124 2.64 9.54 -5.62
CA ARG A 124 2.06 9.53 -6.98
C ARG A 124 2.31 8.20 -7.69
N GLY A 125 3.53 7.68 -7.60
CA GLY A 125 3.89 6.42 -8.21
C GLY A 125 3.13 5.22 -7.63
N PHE A 126 3.00 5.17 -6.30
CA PHE A 126 2.16 4.20 -5.60
C PHE A 126 0.70 4.28 -6.07
N ALA A 127 0.12 5.48 -6.06
CA ALA A 127 -1.30 5.66 -6.38
C ALA A 127 -1.60 5.28 -7.84
N GLY A 128 -0.77 5.73 -8.79
CA GLY A 128 -0.89 5.35 -10.20
C GLY A 128 -0.76 3.84 -10.40
N HIS A 129 0.20 3.19 -9.71
CA HIS A 129 0.36 1.73 -9.74
C HIS A 129 -0.89 1.01 -9.21
N ALA A 130 -1.41 1.43 -8.06
CA ALA A 130 -2.56 0.79 -7.41
C ALA A 130 -3.82 0.91 -8.27
N LEU A 131 -4.11 2.08 -8.84
CA LEU A 131 -5.24 2.27 -9.74
C LEU A 131 -5.11 1.40 -11.00
N LEU A 132 -3.94 1.37 -11.61
CA LEU A 132 -3.68 0.54 -12.79
C LEU A 132 -3.91 -0.95 -12.50
N LEU A 133 -3.43 -1.45 -11.37
CA LEU A 133 -3.66 -2.82 -10.88
C LEU A 133 -5.15 -3.13 -10.74
N ILE A 134 -5.90 -2.21 -10.13
CA ILE A 134 -7.34 -2.36 -9.81
C ILE A 134 -8.21 -2.34 -11.06
N GLU A 135 -7.91 -1.44 -12.01
CA GLU A 135 -8.65 -1.27 -13.27
C GLU A 135 -8.37 -2.41 -14.24
N HIS A 136 -7.10 -2.75 -14.45
CA HIS A 136 -6.72 -3.71 -15.48
C HIS A 136 -6.64 -5.14 -14.95
N GLY A 137 -6.82 -5.34 -13.64
CA GLY A 137 -6.59 -6.61 -12.99
C GLY A 137 -5.21 -7.19 -13.34
N ARG A 138 -4.20 -6.34 -13.58
CA ARG A 138 -2.89 -6.82 -14.02
C ARG A 138 -2.12 -7.37 -12.84
N ASP A 139 -1.80 -8.66 -12.93
CA ASP A 139 -0.95 -9.35 -11.97
C ASP A 139 0.48 -8.82 -12.11
N PHE A 140 0.92 -7.98 -11.17
CA PHE A 140 2.32 -7.57 -11.05
C PHE A 140 3.10 -8.52 -10.13
N GLY A 141 2.45 -9.52 -9.53
CA GLY A 141 3.03 -10.51 -8.63
C GLY A 141 3.70 -11.68 -9.35
N ARG A 142 3.24 -12.08 -10.55
CA ARG A 142 3.95 -13.07 -11.38
C ARG A 142 3.55 -13.02 -12.85
N GLN A 143 4.55 -12.92 -13.73
CA GLN A 143 4.46 -13.57 -15.04
C GLN A 143 4.44 -15.07 -14.78
N ASN A 144 3.24 -15.67 -14.82
CA ASN A 144 3.08 -17.12 -14.72
C ASN A 144 4.03 -17.79 -15.72
N GLY A 145 5.01 -18.52 -15.18
CA GLY A 145 6.03 -19.25 -15.91
C GLY A 145 5.45 -20.42 -16.70
N HIS A 146 4.69 -20.12 -17.75
CA HIS A 146 4.43 -21.09 -18.81
C HIS A 146 5.74 -21.29 -19.59
N ARG A 147 6.55 -22.25 -19.17
CA ARG A 147 7.44 -22.93 -20.11
C ARG A 147 6.56 -23.83 -20.97
N PRO A 148 6.41 -23.60 -22.28
CA PRO A 148 5.87 -24.64 -23.14
C PRO A 148 6.88 -25.81 -23.13
N HIS A 149 6.38 -27.00 -22.83
CA HIS A 149 7.08 -28.26 -23.11
C HIS A 149 7.18 -28.49 -24.62
#